data_AF-A0A7X9EEE6-F1
#
_entry.id   AF-A0A7X9EEE6-F1
#
_cell.length_a   1.000
_cell.length_b   1.000
_cell.length_c   1.000
_cell.angle_alpha   90.00
_cell.angle_beta   90.00
_cell.angle_gamma   90.00
#
_symmetry.space_group_name_H-M   'P 1'
#
loop_
_entity.id
_entity.type
_entity.pdbx_description
1 polymer ?
#
loop_
_entity_poly.entity_id
_entity_poly.type
_entity_poly.pdbx_seq_one_letter_code
_entity_poly.pdbx_strand_id
1 'polypeptide(L)'
;IIFGYTLTVSRQNADVIADEDFFRYLVETGASIIWLSTYLPVGSKSDLSMIPLPEQRVKLQYIISRLRRKLPVLIIDFENDSRYVGGCTGAGRRFLHINNNGNIEVCNFTHFYQDNIYEKSLIEALDSDLFREIRKYQPFCDCTYTPCLLDCNADILESILKNVEYNQSYKDALTLFHDKEYIEFSKKYRAKIQELFNEKNVDILLEGL
;
A
#
# COMPACT_ATOMS: atom_id res chain seq x y z
N ILE A 1 -3.28 27.52 -9.97
CA ILE A 1 -2.34 26.39 -10.10
C ILE A 1 -2.87 25.29 -9.20
N ILE A 2 -3.08 24.07 -9.71
CA ILE A 2 -3.43 22.91 -8.88
C ILE A 2 -2.11 22.29 -8.43
N PHE A 3 -1.90 22.19 -7.12
CA PHE A 3 -0.73 21.52 -6.54
C PHE A 3 -1.14 20.73 -5.29
N GLY A 4 -0.23 19.91 -4.79
CA GLY A 4 -0.50 19.10 -3.61
C GLY A 4 0.76 18.56 -2.95
N TYR A 5 0.54 17.80 -1.88
CA TYR A 5 1.58 17.16 -1.10
C TYR A 5 1.46 15.64 -1.20
N THR A 6 2.59 14.95 -1.28
CA THR A 6 2.69 13.51 -1.04
C THR A 6 3.48 13.28 0.23
N LEU A 7 2.90 12.58 1.20
CA LEU A 7 3.51 12.32 2.50
C LEU A 7 3.71 10.82 2.68
N THR A 8 4.95 10.42 2.95
CA THR A 8 5.24 9.04 3.34
C THR A 8 5.01 8.87 4.83
N VAL A 9 4.08 7.99 5.21
CA VAL A 9 3.75 7.66 6.60
C VAL A 9 4.67 6.55 7.07
N SER A 10 5.48 6.84 8.07
CA SER A 10 6.36 5.90 8.76
C SER A 10 6.02 5.85 10.25
N ARG A 11 6.56 4.85 10.95
CA ARG A 11 6.42 4.73 12.41
C ARG A 11 6.83 5.99 13.15
N GLN A 12 7.86 6.68 12.64
CA GLN A 12 8.47 7.84 13.29
C GLN A 12 7.66 9.13 13.12
N ASN A 13 6.84 9.24 12.07
CA ASN A 13 6.09 10.45 11.76
C ASN A 13 4.57 10.26 11.78
N ALA A 14 4.06 9.04 11.94
CA ALA A 14 2.63 8.76 11.86
C ALA A 14 1.81 9.59 12.85
N ASP A 15 2.33 9.83 14.06
CA ASP A 15 1.66 10.67 15.06
C ASP A 15 1.65 12.17 14.71
N VAL A 16 2.68 12.65 14.00
CA VAL A 16 2.73 14.03 13.48
C VAL A 16 1.79 14.18 12.28
N ILE A 17 1.71 13.17 11.42
CA ILE A 17 0.76 13.17 10.30
C ILE A 17 -0.67 13.04 10.84
N ALA A 18 -0.88 12.30 11.92
CA ALA A 18 -2.15 12.17 12.61
C ALA A 18 -2.52 13.42 13.45
N ASP A 19 -2.28 14.62 12.92
CA ASP A 19 -2.57 15.91 13.54
C ASP A 19 -3.44 16.77 12.60
N GLU A 20 -4.56 17.27 13.12
CA GLU A 20 -5.48 18.13 12.36
C GLU A 20 -4.86 19.49 12.01
N ASP A 21 -4.02 20.05 12.89
CA ASP A 21 -3.39 21.36 12.67
C ASP A 21 -2.33 21.29 11.56
N PHE A 22 -1.61 20.17 11.46
CA PHE A 22 -0.69 19.92 10.36
C PHE A 22 -1.42 19.92 9.00
N PHE A 23 -2.57 19.26 8.91
CA PHE A 23 -3.38 19.28 7.68
C PHE A 23 -3.98 20.65 7.37
N ARG A 24 -4.40 21.42 8.38
CA ARG A 24 -4.87 22.80 8.19
C ARG A 24 -3.78 23.66 7.58
N TYR A 25 -2.56 23.57 8.09
CA TYR A 25 -1.40 24.26 7.54
C TYR A 25 -1.17 23.89 6.06
N LEU A 26 -1.24 22.61 5.68
CA LEU A 26 -1.10 22.19 4.28
C LEU A 26 -2.21 22.75 3.39
N VAL A 27 -3.44 22.87 3.90
CA VAL A 27 -4.56 23.45 3.15
C VAL A 27 -4.39 24.96 2.97
N GLU A 28 -3.89 25.67 3.99
CA GLU A 28 -3.66 27.12 3.96
C GLU A 28 -2.64 27.54 2.91
N THR A 29 -1.72 26.66 2.51
CA THR A 29 -0.81 26.95 1.38
C THR A 29 -1.53 27.02 0.03
N GLY A 30 -2.79 26.53 -0.04
CA GLY A 30 -3.59 26.44 -1.26
C GLY A 30 -3.58 25.06 -1.91
N ALA A 31 -3.11 24.02 -1.21
CA ALA A 31 -3.05 22.67 -1.74
C ALA A 31 -4.45 22.14 -2.10
N SER A 32 -4.57 21.55 -3.28
CA SER A 32 -5.81 20.96 -3.79
C SER A 32 -5.90 19.44 -3.51
N ILE A 33 -4.75 18.79 -3.31
CA ILE A 33 -4.65 17.35 -3.06
C ILE A 33 -3.57 17.05 -2.02
N ILE A 34 -3.86 16.11 -1.13
CA ILE A 34 -2.88 15.53 -0.20
C ILE A 34 -2.94 14.01 -0.35
N TRP A 35 -1.82 13.40 -0.68
CA TRP A 35 -1.67 11.97 -0.89
C TRP A 35 -0.80 11.37 0.20
N LEU A 36 -1.33 10.41 0.95
CA LEU A 36 -0.59 9.65 1.93
C LEU A 36 -0.21 8.30 1.34
N SER A 37 1.04 7.90 1.54
CA SER A 37 1.54 6.57 1.21
C SER A 37 2.21 5.99 2.44
N THR A 38 1.80 4.80 2.85
CA THR A 38 2.46 4.07 3.93
C THR A 38 3.85 3.64 3.48
N TYR A 39 4.81 3.71 4.39
CA TYR A 39 6.14 3.17 4.16
C TYR A 39 6.03 1.64 3.97
N LEU A 40 6.44 1.18 2.79
CA LEU A 40 6.56 -0.24 2.46
C LEU A 40 8.05 -0.61 2.47
N PRO A 41 8.43 -1.75 3.06
CA PRO A 41 9.84 -2.16 3.15
C PRO A 41 10.31 -2.77 1.83
N VAL A 42 10.48 -1.95 0.80
CA VAL A 42 10.94 -2.36 -0.53
C VAL A 42 12.41 -2.02 -0.75
N GLY A 43 13.14 -2.90 -1.43
CA GLY A 43 14.56 -2.74 -1.74
C GLY A 43 15.52 -3.37 -0.73
N SER A 44 16.80 -3.43 -1.12
CA SER A 44 17.86 -4.20 -0.45
C SER A 44 18.31 -3.68 0.92
N LYS A 45 17.87 -2.48 1.31
CA LYS A 45 18.20 -1.84 2.60
C LYS A 45 16.93 -1.33 3.31
N SER A 46 15.81 -2.02 3.12
CA SER A 46 14.56 -1.64 3.76
C SER A 46 14.65 -1.79 5.29
N ASP A 47 14.31 -0.71 5.99
CA ASP A 47 14.26 -0.68 7.45
C ASP A 47 12.86 -1.06 7.94
N LEU A 48 12.71 -2.22 8.56
CA LEU A 48 11.42 -2.70 9.09
C LEU A 48 10.93 -1.88 10.30
N SER A 49 11.84 -1.15 10.97
CA SER A 49 11.47 -0.27 12.09
C SER A 49 10.67 0.96 11.63
N MET A 50 10.72 1.29 10.33
CA MET A 50 9.98 2.39 9.72
C MET A 50 8.53 2.05 9.38
N ILE A 51 8.15 0.77 9.35
CA ILE A 51 6.77 0.34 9.08
C ILE A 51 5.86 0.85 10.21
N PRO A 52 4.80 1.65 9.93
CA PRO A 52 3.89 2.13 10.96
C PRO A 52 3.30 0.98 11.76
N LEU A 53 3.05 1.20 13.05
CA LEU A 53 2.35 0.22 13.89
C LEU A 53 0.89 0.05 13.41
N PRO A 54 0.26 -1.12 13.63
CA PRO A 54 -1.16 -1.33 13.34
C PRO A 54 -2.07 -0.23 13.91
N GLU A 55 -1.82 0.18 15.15
CA GLU A 55 -2.56 1.22 15.86
C GLU A 55 -2.40 2.59 15.18
N GLN A 56 -1.20 2.90 14.69
CA GLN A 56 -0.94 4.14 13.95
C GLN A 56 -1.69 4.17 12.62
N ARG A 57 -1.76 3.05 11.88
CA ARG A 57 -2.54 2.97 10.64
C ARG A 57 -4.04 3.16 10.88
N VAL A 58 -4.56 2.53 11.93
CA VAL A 58 -5.97 2.62 12.32
C VAL A 58 -6.31 4.05 12.78
N LYS A 59 -5.48 4.66 13.63
CA LYS A 59 -5.61 6.06 14.06
C LYS A 59 -5.63 7.02 12.87
N LEU A 60 -4.69 6.86 11.93
CA LEU A 60 -4.62 7.67 10.72
C LEU A 60 -5.93 7.59 9.92
N GLN A 61 -6.46 6.38 9.71
CA GLN A 61 -7.70 6.19 8.97
C GLN A 61 -8.89 6.97 9.57
N TYR A 62 -9.01 7.01 10.91
CA TYR A 62 -10.06 7.78 11.58
C TYR A 62 -9.89 9.28 11.40
N ILE A 63 -8.67 9.77 11.60
CA ILE A 63 -8.35 11.19 11.47
C ILE A 63 -8.62 11.65 10.04
N ILE A 64 -8.13 10.92 9.03
CA ILE A 64 -8.36 11.26 7.62
C ILE A 64 -9.84 11.23 7.27
N SER A 65 -10.61 10.25 7.77
CA SER A 65 -12.06 10.20 7.60
C SER A 65 -12.78 11.41 8.24
N ARG A 66 -12.24 12.01 9.30
CA ARG A 66 -12.75 13.24 9.91
C ARG A 66 -12.34 14.48 9.11
N LEU A 67 -11.08 14.58 8.71
CA LEU A 67 -10.53 15.71 7.98
C LEU A 67 -11.21 15.92 6.62
N ARG A 68 -11.54 14.84 5.90
CA ARG A 68 -12.28 14.91 4.63
C ARG A 68 -13.65 15.59 4.73
N ARG A 69 -14.26 15.61 5.91
CA ARG A 69 -15.56 16.29 6.16
C ARG A 69 -15.39 17.75 6.57
N LYS A 70 -14.18 18.16 6.96
CA LYS A 70 -13.90 19.47 7.56
C LYS A 70 -13.08 20.37 6.63
N LEU A 71 -12.17 19.81 5.85
CA LEU A 71 -11.19 20.55 5.08
C LEU A 71 -11.55 20.54 3.59
N PRO A 72 -11.45 21.68 2.89
CA PRO A 72 -11.76 21.78 1.46
C PRO A 72 -10.60 21.27 0.58
N VAL A 73 -10.13 20.05 0.82
CA VAL A 73 -9.01 19.42 0.09
C VAL A 73 -9.29 17.95 -0.19
N LEU A 74 -8.83 17.44 -1.34
CA LEU A 74 -8.88 16.02 -1.63
C LEU A 74 -7.77 15.30 -0.86
N ILE A 75 -8.12 14.51 0.15
CA ILE A 75 -7.16 13.69 0.89
C ILE A 75 -7.30 12.24 0.44
N ILE A 76 -6.21 11.62 0.00
CA ILE A 76 -6.13 10.20 -0.39
C ILE A 76 -5.14 9.49 0.54
N ASP A 77 -5.56 8.38 1.12
CA ASP A 77 -4.72 7.47 1.92
C ASP A 77 -4.58 6.16 1.13
N PHE A 78 -3.45 6.00 0.43
CA PHE A 78 -3.30 4.97 -0.58
C PHE A 78 -3.56 3.55 -0.06
N GLU A 79 -3.08 3.22 1.13
CA GLU A 79 -3.29 1.91 1.75
C GLU A 79 -4.66 1.79 2.42
N ASN A 80 -5.09 2.77 3.23
CA ASN A 80 -6.31 2.60 4.01
C ASN A 80 -7.59 2.86 3.19
N ASP A 81 -7.50 3.57 2.07
CA ASP A 81 -8.63 3.82 1.15
C ASP A 81 -8.94 2.66 0.21
N SER A 82 -8.17 1.59 0.26
CA SER A 82 -8.43 0.36 -0.49
C SER A 82 -9.87 -0.16 -0.31
N ARG A 83 -10.53 0.13 0.82
CA ARG A 83 -11.97 -0.14 1.04
C ARG A 83 -12.88 0.48 -0.02
N TYR A 84 -12.52 1.66 -0.53
CA TYR A 84 -13.31 2.39 -1.52
C TYR A 84 -13.10 1.88 -2.94
N VAL A 85 -11.99 1.17 -3.18
CA VAL A 85 -11.66 0.58 -4.49
C VAL A 85 -11.78 -0.95 -4.49
N GLY A 86 -12.17 -1.56 -3.37
CA GLY A 86 -12.37 -3.01 -3.27
C GLY A 86 -11.06 -3.81 -3.22
N GLY A 87 -10.06 -3.31 -2.48
CA GLY A 87 -8.76 -3.97 -2.26
C GLY A 87 -7.66 -3.48 -3.20
N CYS A 88 -6.64 -4.32 -3.41
CA CYS A 88 -5.54 -4.00 -4.32
C CYS A 88 -6.04 -3.71 -5.74
N THR A 89 -5.48 -2.66 -6.34
CA THR A 89 -5.80 -2.19 -7.69
C THR A 89 -4.74 -2.59 -8.73
N GLY A 90 -3.65 -3.24 -8.29
CA GLY A 90 -2.51 -3.63 -9.13
C GLY A 90 -2.81 -4.82 -10.02
N ALA A 91 -1.78 -5.29 -10.75
CA ALA A 91 -1.90 -6.36 -11.75
C ALA A 91 -2.94 -6.03 -12.85
N GLY A 92 -3.02 -4.75 -13.24
CA GLY A 92 -3.88 -4.31 -14.31
C GLY A 92 -5.38 -4.28 -13.99
N ARG A 93 -5.79 -4.50 -12.72
CA ARG A 93 -7.21 -4.38 -12.34
C ARG A 93 -7.70 -2.95 -12.49
N ARG A 94 -6.89 -1.98 -12.05
CA ARG A 94 -7.07 -0.55 -12.33
C ARG A 94 -5.75 0.19 -12.59
N PHE A 95 -4.62 -0.36 -12.15
CA PHE A 95 -3.31 0.21 -12.42
C PHE A 95 -2.25 -0.88 -12.61
N LEU A 96 -1.15 -0.46 -13.23
CA LEU A 96 0.13 -1.16 -13.33
C LEU A 96 1.22 -0.09 -13.42
N HIS A 97 2.48 -0.49 -13.33
CA HIS A 97 3.61 0.42 -13.46
C HIS A 97 4.49 0.00 -14.64
N ILE A 98 4.93 0.96 -15.46
CA ILE A 98 5.96 0.74 -16.48
C ILE A 98 7.19 1.53 -16.04
N ASN A 99 8.27 0.84 -15.70
CA ASN A 99 9.48 1.50 -15.23
C ASN A 99 10.30 2.09 -16.41
N ASN A 100 11.42 2.75 -16.10
CA ASN A 100 12.28 3.40 -17.10
C ASN A 100 12.92 2.43 -18.11
N ASN A 101 12.98 1.13 -17.81
CA ASN A 101 13.48 0.10 -18.73
C ASN A 101 12.37 -0.50 -19.60
N GLY A 102 11.12 -0.04 -19.44
CA GLY A 102 9.95 -0.57 -20.15
C GLY A 102 9.34 -1.82 -19.50
N ASN A 103 9.84 -2.26 -18.35
CA ASN A 103 9.30 -3.44 -17.66
C ASN A 103 7.92 -3.14 -17.10
N ILE A 104 6.97 -4.05 -17.33
CA ILE A 104 5.58 -3.93 -16.89
C ILE A 104 5.42 -4.62 -15.54
N GLU A 105 5.40 -3.82 -14.48
CA GLU A 105 5.32 -4.23 -13.08
C GLU A 105 3.88 -4.19 -12.54
N VAL A 106 3.60 -5.04 -11.55
CA VAL A 106 2.27 -5.19 -10.92
C VAL A 106 1.80 -3.91 -10.24
N CYS A 107 2.70 -3.27 -9.49
CA CYS A 107 2.58 -1.93 -8.97
C CYS A 107 3.94 -1.23 -8.93
N ASN A 108 3.95 0.06 -8.62
CA ASN A 108 5.17 0.86 -8.49
C ASN A 108 6.10 0.43 -7.33
N PHE A 109 5.65 -0.47 -6.45
CA PHE A 109 6.41 -0.98 -5.31
C PHE A 109 6.90 -2.43 -5.48
N THR A 110 6.32 -3.23 -6.39
CA THR A 110 6.62 -4.67 -6.48
C THR A 110 7.94 -4.99 -7.18
N HIS A 111 8.42 -4.14 -8.10
CA HIS A 111 9.73 -4.28 -8.77
C HIS A 111 10.09 -5.68 -9.33
N PHE A 112 9.08 -6.45 -9.73
CA PHE A 112 9.19 -7.64 -10.54
C PHE A 112 8.19 -7.57 -11.69
N TYR A 113 8.49 -8.26 -12.78
CA TYR A 113 7.77 -8.18 -14.05
C TYR A 113 7.88 -9.49 -14.82
N GLN A 114 6.94 -9.74 -15.72
CA GLN A 114 7.04 -10.83 -16.71
C GLN A 114 7.32 -10.28 -18.11
N ASP A 115 6.73 -9.13 -18.44
CA ASP A 115 6.73 -8.58 -19.79
C ASP A 115 7.36 -7.19 -19.86
N ASN A 116 7.80 -6.82 -21.06
CA ASN A 116 8.33 -5.50 -21.38
C ASN A 116 7.51 -4.86 -22.51
N ILE A 117 7.21 -3.56 -22.38
CA ILE A 117 6.38 -2.81 -23.33
C ILE A 117 6.99 -2.68 -24.73
N TYR A 118 8.30 -2.88 -24.86
CA TYR A 118 8.98 -2.88 -26.16
C TYR A 118 8.81 -4.21 -26.91
N GLU A 119 8.38 -5.27 -26.22
CA GLU A 119 8.27 -6.63 -26.78
C GLU A 119 6.83 -7.08 -26.93
N LYS A 120 5.93 -6.63 -26.04
CA LYS A 120 4.50 -6.98 -26.04
C LYS A 120 3.62 -5.75 -25.91
N SER A 121 2.43 -5.81 -26.49
CA SER A 121 1.40 -4.80 -26.27
C SER A 121 0.90 -4.83 -24.83
N LEU A 122 0.32 -3.72 -24.38
CA LEU A 122 -0.27 -3.64 -23.04
C LEU A 122 -1.40 -4.66 -22.83
N ILE A 123 -2.18 -4.96 -23.87
CA ILE A 123 -3.27 -5.94 -23.81
C ILE A 123 -2.71 -7.35 -23.57
N GLU A 124 -1.64 -7.72 -24.26
CA GLU A 124 -0.97 -9.01 -24.06
C GLU A 124 -0.36 -9.10 -22.65
N ALA A 125 0.31 -8.03 -22.19
CA ALA A 125 0.92 -7.99 -20.86
C ALA A 125 -0.12 -8.05 -19.72
N LEU A 126 -1.28 -7.41 -19.91
CA LEU A 126 -2.41 -7.49 -18.97
C LEU A 126 -2.95 -8.92 -18.84
N ASP A 127 -2.77 -9.74 -19.87
CA ASP A 127 -3.19 -11.13 -19.95
C ASP A 127 -2.05 -12.13 -19.64
N SER A 128 -0.93 -11.64 -19.12
CA SER A 128 0.21 -12.46 -18.70
C SER A 128 -0.10 -13.40 -17.53
N ASP A 129 0.65 -14.48 -17.43
CA ASP A 129 0.46 -15.47 -16.36
C ASP A 129 0.68 -14.86 -14.97
N LEU A 130 1.68 -13.99 -14.81
CA LEU A 130 1.91 -13.22 -13.59
C LEU A 130 0.68 -12.41 -13.18
N PHE A 131 0.13 -11.64 -14.11
CA PHE A 131 -1.02 -10.78 -13.81
C PHE A 131 -2.29 -11.59 -13.57
N ARG A 132 -2.54 -12.64 -14.35
CA ARG A 132 -3.66 -13.56 -14.13
C ARG A 132 -3.54 -14.26 -12.79
N GLU A 133 -2.36 -14.75 -12.43
CA GLU A 133 -2.13 -15.46 -11.16
C GLU A 133 -2.42 -14.52 -9.98
N ILE A 134 -1.89 -13.30 -9.98
CA ILE A 134 -2.18 -12.33 -8.92
C ILE A 134 -3.68 -12.05 -8.81
N ARG A 135 -4.37 -11.86 -9.94
CA ARG A 135 -5.82 -11.60 -9.94
C ARG A 135 -6.66 -12.76 -9.41
N LYS A 136 -6.21 -14.03 -9.51
CA LYS A 136 -6.92 -15.17 -8.90
C LYS A 136 -7.02 -15.05 -7.37
N TYR A 137 -6.01 -14.45 -6.75
CA TYR A 137 -5.98 -14.24 -5.30
C TYR A 137 -6.62 -12.91 -4.88
N GLN A 138 -7.00 -12.02 -5.81
CA GLN A 138 -7.62 -10.74 -5.45
C GLN A 138 -9.14 -10.92 -5.18
N PRO A 139 -9.68 -10.35 -4.09
CA PRO A 139 -8.98 -9.68 -2.98
C PRO A 139 -8.21 -10.67 -2.10
N PHE A 140 -6.98 -10.31 -1.69
CA PHE A 140 -6.07 -11.22 -0.96
C PHE A 140 -6.53 -11.56 0.46
N CYS A 141 -7.39 -10.73 1.04
CA CYS A 141 -8.06 -11.00 2.30
C CYS A 141 -9.41 -10.28 2.34
N ASP A 142 -10.31 -10.74 3.20
CA ASP A 142 -11.65 -10.18 3.35
C ASP A 142 -11.64 -8.75 3.93
N CYS A 143 -10.63 -8.43 4.75
CA CYS A 143 -10.46 -7.10 5.29
C CYS A 143 -9.82 -6.17 4.26
N THR A 144 -10.63 -5.26 3.73
CA THR A 144 -10.16 -4.36 2.68
C THR A 144 -9.03 -3.43 3.13
N TYR A 145 -8.84 -3.16 4.43
CA TYR A 145 -7.77 -2.29 4.96
C TYR A 145 -6.36 -2.90 4.93
N THR A 146 -6.25 -4.19 4.61
CA THR A 146 -4.97 -4.90 4.49
C THR A 146 -4.76 -5.42 3.06
N PRO A 147 -4.80 -4.56 2.03
CA PRO A 147 -4.90 -4.97 0.64
C PRO A 147 -3.57 -5.35 -0.02
N CYS A 148 -2.42 -4.97 0.56
CA CYS A 148 -1.16 -4.99 -0.16
C CYS A 148 -0.43 -6.33 0.03
N LEU A 149 0.18 -6.81 -1.06
CA LEU A 149 0.97 -8.05 -1.09
C LEU A 149 2.29 -7.92 -0.33
N LEU A 150 2.80 -6.70 -0.20
CA LEU A 150 4.12 -6.46 0.35
C LEU A 150 4.07 -6.40 1.88
N ASP A 151 3.14 -5.66 2.48
CA ASP A 151 3.11 -5.47 3.95
C ASP A 151 2.25 -6.51 4.69
N CYS A 152 1.07 -6.83 4.18
CA CYS A 152 0.04 -7.59 4.90
C CYS A 152 -0.16 -9.02 4.36
N ASN A 153 0.24 -9.29 3.12
CA ASN A 153 -0.05 -10.55 2.43
C ASN A 153 1.20 -11.13 1.76
N ALA A 154 2.36 -11.03 2.43
CA ALA A 154 3.63 -11.55 1.91
C ALA A 154 3.60 -13.08 1.73
N ASP A 155 2.79 -13.79 2.51
CA ASP A 155 2.53 -15.23 2.38
C ASP A 155 1.83 -15.60 1.06
N ILE A 156 0.89 -14.76 0.63
CA ILE A 156 0.19 -14.92 -0.63
C ILE A 156 1.12 -14.55 -1.79
N LEU A 157 1.92 -13.49 -1.65
CA LEU A 157 2.94 -13.12 -2.63
C LEU A 157 3.94 -14.28 -2.85
N GLU A 158 4.46 -14.86 -1.78
CA GLU A 158 5.39 -15.99 -1.86
C GLU A 158 4.77 -17.19 -2.60
N SER A 159 3.47 -17.44 -2.37
CA SER A 159 2.73 -18.52 -3.05
C SER A 159 2.53 -18.24 -4.54
N ILE A 160 2.17 -17.00 -4.91
CA ILE A 160 2.02 -16.56 -6.30
C ILE A 160 3.35 -16.72 -7.04
N LEU A 161 4.45 -16.22 -6.48
CA LEU A 161 5.77 -16.24 -7.13
C LEU A 161 6.31 -17.66 -7.36
N LYS A 162 5.82 -18.67 -6.65
CA LYS A 162 6.16 -20.08 -6.90
C LYS A 162 5.43 -20.67 -8.11
N ASN A 163 4.34 -20.07 -8.56
CA ASN A 163 3.47 -20.59 -9.62
C ASN A 163 3.70 -19.94 -10.99
N VAL A 164 4.52 -18.90 -11.07
CA VAL A 164 4.72 -18.12 -12.29
C VAL A 164 6.19 -17.78 -12.51
N GLU A 165 6.57 -17.63 -13.77
CA GLU A 165 7.87 -17.09 -14.13
C GLU A 165 7.86 -15.55 -14.03
N TYR A 166 8.93 -14.99 -13.50
CA TYR A 166 9.11 -13.55 -13.37
C TYR A 166 10.59 -13.19 -13.40
N ASN A 167 10.86 -11.92 -13.71
CA ASN A 167 12.14 -11.26 -13.62
C ASN A 167 12.08 -10.17 -12.53
N GLN A 168 13.23 -9.81 -11.97
CA GLN A 168 13.34 -8.70 -11.02
C GLN A 168 13.89 -7.45 -11.72
N SER A 169 13.27 -6.30 -11.50
CA SER A 169 13.69 -5.03 -12.11
C SER A 169 15.02 -4.52 -11.57
N TYR A 170 15.42 -4.95 -10.39
CA TYR A 170 16.76 -4.77 -9.86
C TYR A 170 17.12 -5.92 -8.92
N LYS A 171 18.42 -6.05 -8.63
CA LYS A 171 18.95 -7.12 -7.79
C LYS A 171 18.35 -7.05 -6.38
N ASP A 172 17.90 -8.19 -5.88
CA ASP A 172 17.38 -8.36 -4.51
C ASP A 172 16.04 -7.65 -4.22
N ALA A 173 15.28 -7.26 -5.25
CA ALA A 173 13.97 -6.62 -5.11
C ALA A 173 12.97 -7.47 -4.29
N LEU A 174 13.10 -8.80 -4.37
CA LEU A 174 12.19 -9.74 -3.74
C LEU A 174 12.77 -10.49 -2.53
N THR A 175 14.03 -10.25 -2.15
CA THR A 175 14.72 -11.03 -1.11
C THR A 175 13.96 -11.05 0.21
N LEU A 176 13.41 -9.91 0.63
CA LEU A 176 12.62 -9.81 1.86
C LEU A 176 11.36 -10.69 1.84
N PHE A 177 10.71 -10.83 0.69
CA PHE A 177 9.45 -11.57 0.55
C PHE A 177 9.66 -13.10 0.45
N HIS A 178 10.91 -13.56 0.47
CA HIS A 178 11.26 -14.96 0.66
C HIS A 178 11.73 -15.26 2.11
N ASP A 179 11.86 -14.24 2.95
CA ASP A 179 12.26 -14.39 4.35
C ASP A 179 11.07 -14.87 5.19
N LYS A 180 11.24 -16.02 5.86
CA LYS A 180 10.21 -16.62 6.71
C LYS A 180 9.85 -15.74 7.90
N GLU A 181 10.81 -15.02 8.47
CA GLU A 181 10.56 -14.12 9.60
C GLU A 181 9.70 -12.93 9.16
N TYR A 182 9.99 -12.38 7.98
CA TYR A 182 9.18 -11.30 7.42
C TYR A 182 7.77 -11.75 7.03
N ILE A 183 7.63 -12.93 6.43
CA ILE A 183 6.31 -13.50 6.11
C ILE A 183 5.48 -13.68 7.38
N GLU A 184 6.08 -14.17 8.47
CA GLU A 184 5.39 -14.31 9.76
C GLU A 184 5.04 -12.95 10.39
N PHE A 185 5.94 -11.96 10.28
CA PHE A 185 5.65 -10.59 10.67
C PHE A 185 4.45 -10.03 9.89
N SER A 186 4.42 -10.19 8.56
CA SER A 186 3.35 -9.73 7.67
C SER A 186 1.99 -10.31 8.07
N LYS A 187 1.93 -11.62 8.38
CA LYS A 187 0.71 -12.27 8.87
C LYS A 187 0.21 -11.69 10.19
N LYS A 188 1.11 -11.51 11.17
CA LYS A 188 0.78 -10.93 12.48
C LYS A 188 0.32 -9.48 12.35
N TYR A 189 1.00 -8.72 11.50
CA TYR A 189 0.67 -7.33 11.19
C TYR A 189 -0.73 -7.21 10.59
N ARG A 190 -1.05 -8.03 9.57
CA ARG A 190 -2.39 -8.15 8.99
C ARG A 190 -3.43 -8.50 10.07
N ALA A 191 -3.20 -9.54 10.86
CA ALA A 191 -4.14 -10.00 11.88
C ALA A 191 -4.45 -8.90 12.91
N LYS A 192 -3.42 -8.17 13.37
CA LYS A 192 -3.61 -7.08 14.34
C LYS A 192 -4.39 -5.90 13.76
N ILE A 193 -4.15 -5.52 12.50
CA ILE A 193 -4.95 -4.49 11.83
C ILE A 193 -6.42 -4.92 11.73
N GLN A 194 -6.66 -6.18 11.36
CA GLN A 194 -8.01 -6.73 11.23
C GLN A 194 -8.75 -6.76 12.57
N GLU A 195 -8.07 -7.17 13.64
CA GLU A 195 -8.59 -7.10 15.01
C GLU A 195 -9.02 -5.66 15.37
N LEU A 196 -8.13 -4.69 15.19
CA LEU A 196 -8.37 -3.29 15.55
C LEU A 196 -9.51 -2.63 14.74
N PHE A 197 -9.72 -3.02 13.48
CA PHE A 197 -10.84 -2.52 12.68
C PHE A 197 -12.18 -3.24 12.97
N ASN A 198 -12.14 -4.44 13.52
CA ASN A 198 -13.34 -5.21 13.89
C ASN A 198 -13.87 -4.87 15.29
N GLU A 199 -13.00 -4.39 16.19
CA GLU A 199 -13.44 -3.93 17.50
C GLU A 199 -14.33 -2.68 17.38
N LYS A 200 -15.46 -2.66 18.10
CA LYS A 200 -16.26 -1.43 18.34
C LYS A 200 -15.49 -0.35 19.12
N ASN A 201 -14.22 -0.60 19.46
CA ASN A 201 -13.34 0.23 20.29
C ASN A 201 -12.62 1.34 19.52
N VAL A 202 -13.02 1.59 18.28
CA VAL A 202 -12.64 2.80 17.54
C VAL A 202 -12.75 4.05 18.41
N ASP A 203 -13.86 4.16 19.14
CA ASP A 203 -14.12 5.29 20.01
C ASP A 203 -13.16 5.33 21.22
N ILE A 204 -12.71 4.18 21.73
CA ILE A 204 -11.76 4.09 22.87
C ILE A 204 -10.33 4.49 22.46
N LEU A 205 -9.90 4.16 21.23
CA LEU A 205 -8.62 4.66 20.68
C LEU A 205 -8.62 6.18 20.48
N LEU A 206 -9.82 6.80 20.40
CA LEU A 206 -10.00 8.23 20.21
C LEU A 206 -10.18 9.01 21.52
N GLU A 207 -10.53 8.37 22.64
CA GLU A 207 -10.70 9.01 23.96
C GLU A 207 -9.37 9.48 24.60
N GLY A 208 -8.23 9.12 24.01
CA GLY A 208 -6.89 9.61 24.39
C GLY A 208 -6.36 10.78 23.55
N LEU A 209 -7.18 11.37 22.66
CA LEU A 209 -6.88 12.54 21.84
C LEU A 209 -7.67 13.77 22.29
#